data_AF-A0A964AQW6-F1
#
_entry.id   AF-A0A964AQW6-F1
#
_cell.length_a   1.000
_cell.length_b   1.000
_cell.length_c   1.000
_cell.angle_alpha   90.00
_cell.angle_beta   90.00
_cell.angle_gamma   90.00
#
_symmetry.space_group_name_H-M   'P 1'
#
loop_
_entity.id
_entity.type
_entity.pdbx_description
1 polymer ?
#
loop_
_entity_poly.entity_id
_entity_poly.type
_entity_poly.pdbx_seq_one_letter_code
_entity_poly.pdbx_strand_id
1 'polypeptide(L)' 'MSQAEAILKEAMTLSEAERAELAHRLFDSLEPEPAPNEVEEAWASEVASRVEEIRRGEVETVPWREAIEESRAFLRARRA' A
#
# COMPACT_ATOMS: atom_id res chain seq x y z
N MET A 1 20.22 -18.79 -20.79
CA MET A 1 19.33 -17.64 -20.54
C MET A 1 18.02 -18.21 -20.06
N SER A 2 17.57 -17.80 -18.88
CA SER A 2 16.30 -18.24 -18.30
C SER A 2 15.12 -17.56 -19.00
N GLN A 3 13.92 -18.13 -18.87
CA GLN A 3 12.70 -17.49 -19.37
C GLN A 3 12.47 -16.11 -18.73
N ALA A 4 12.76 -15.97 -17.43
CA ALA A 4 12.66 -14.70 -16.73
C ALA A 4 13.64 -13.64 -17.28
N GLU A 5 14.88 -14.03 -17.60
CA GLU A 5 15.86 -13.12 -18.23
C GLU A 5 15.40 -12.66 -19.62
N ALA A 6 14.78 -13.54 -20.40
CA ALA A 6 14.24 -13.18 -21.72
C ALA A 6 13.07 -12.19 -21.62
N ILE A 7 12.13 -12.41 -20.68
CA ILE A 7 11.00 -11.50 -20.42
C ILE A 7 11.52 -10.15 -19.93
N LEU A 8 12.50 -10.14 -19.02
CA LEU A 8 13.11 -8.90 -18.53
C LEU A 8 13.72 -8.09 -19.67
N LYS A 9 14.45 -8.75 -20.57
CA LYS A 9 15.07 -8.10 -21.73
C LYS A 9 14.03 -7.45 -22.64
N GLU A 10 12.90 -8.12 -22.88
CA GLU A 10 11.80 -7.61 -23.70
C GLU A 10 11.05 -6.48 -22.98
N ALA A 11 10.81 -6.60 -21.67
CA ALA A 11 10.22 -5.54 -20.87
C ALA A 11 11.04 -4.24 -20.90
N MET A 12 12.38 -4.33 -21.00
CA MET A 12 13.24 -3.15 -21.12
C MET A 12 13.05 -2.36 -22.42
N THR A 13 12.40 -2.91 -23.45
CA THR A 13 12.08 -2.15 -24.67
C THR A 13 10.80 -1.33 -24.57
N LEU A 14 9.99 -1.56 -23.54
CA LEU A 14 8.75 -0.81 -23.28
C LEU A 14 9.05 0.60 -22.74
N SER A 15 8.08 1.50 -22.84
CA SER A 15 8.13 2.80 -22.15
C SER A 15 8.13 2.62 -20.63
N GLU A 16 8.50 3.66 -19.89
CA GLU A 16 8.50 3.62 -18.43
C GLU A 16 7.12 3.30 -17.84
N ALA A 17 6.06 3.90 -18.41
CA ALA A 17 4.69 3.66 -17.97
C ALA A 17 4.25 2.21 -18.19
N GLU A 18 4.52 1.65 -19.38
CA GLU A 18 4.21 0.25 -19.70
C GLU A 18 5.00 -0.73 -18.82
N ARG A 19 6.27 -0.44 -18.53
CA ARG A 19 7.06 -1.25 -17.58
C ARG A 19 6.48 -1.20 -16.17
N ALA A 20 6.04 -0.03 -15.71
CA ALA A 20 5.44 0.12 -14.39
C ALA A 20 4.13 -0.68 -14.27
N GLU A 21 3.28 -0.63 -15.30
CA GLU A 21 2.06 -1.44 -15.37
C GLU A 21 2.36 -2.94 -15.37
N LEU A 22 3.32 -3.39 -16.17
CA LEU A 22 3.72 -4.81 -16.21
C LEU A 22 4.27 -5.27 -14.84
N ALA A 23 5.11 -4.45 -14.22
CA ALA A 23 5.66 -4.75 -12.89
C ALA A 23 4.55 -4.86 -11.84
N HIS A 24 3.56 -3.98 -11.87
CA HIS A 24 2.41 -4.03 -10.97
C HIS A 24 1.62 -5.33 -11.14
N ARG A 25 1.29 -5.72 -12.38
CA ARG A 25 0.56 -6.96 -12.65
C ARG A 25 1.33 -8.22 -12.25
N LEU A 26 2.65 -8.23 -12.44
CA LEU A 26 3.51 -9.32 -11.98
C LEU A 26 3.55 -9.38 -10.46
N PHE A 27 3.59 -8.24 -9.79
CA PHE A 27 3.53 -8.16 -8.34
C PHE A 27 2.19 -8.70 -7.81
N ASP A 28 1.07 -8.25 -8.38
CA ASP A 28 -0.27 -8.72 -8.02
C ASP A 28 -0.41 -10.24 -8.19
N SER A 29 0.26 -10.83 -9.19
CA SER A 29 0.24 -12.29 -9.41
C SER A 29 0.98 -13.11 -8.33
N LEU A 30 1.86 -12.45 -7.56
CA LEU A 30 2.60 -13.06 -6.46
C LEU A 30 1.83 -12.99 -5.14
N GLU A 31 0.87 -12.08 -5.04
CA GLU A 31 0.03 -11.95 -3.86
C GLU A 31 -1.06 -13.03 -3.91
N PRO A 32 -1.10 -13.98 -2.96
CA PRO A 32 -2.24 -14.88 -2.86
C PRO A 32 -3.49 -14.04 -2.60
N GLU A 33 -4.61 -14.41 -3.22
CA GLU A 33 -5.88 -13.77 -2.87
C GLU A 33 -6.10 -13.96 -1.36
N PRO A 34 -6.28 -12.87 -0.58
CA PRO A 34 -6.58 -12.99 0.83
C PRO A 34 -7.86 -13.81 1.00
N ALA A 35 -7.96 -14.56 2.09
CA ALA A 35 -9.19 -15.27 2.37
C ALA A 35 -10.36 -14.27 2.43
N PRO A 36 -11.59 -14.68 2.07
CA PRO A 36 -12.75 -13.79 2.17
C PRO A 36 -12.81 -13.14 3.56
N ASN A 37 -12.82 -11.81 3.58
CA ASN A 37 -12.84 -10.97 4.79
C ASN A 37 -11.55 -10.90 5.62
N GLU A 38 -10.44 -11.54 5.23
CA GLU A 38 -9.19 -11.50 6.02
C GLU A 38 -8.67 -10.06 6.21
N VAL A 39 -8.72 -9.26 5.15
CA VAL A 39 -8.32 -7.85 5.18
C VAL A 39 -9.27 -7.06 6.09
N GLU A 40 -10.58 -7.23 5.89
CA GLU A 40 -11.61 -6.56 6.69
C GLU A 40 -11.50 -6.89 8.18
N GLU A 41 -11.25 -8.15 8.53
CA GLU A 41 -11.07 -8.62 9.91
C GLU A 41 -9.80 -8.05 10.54
N ALA A 42 -8.68 -8.06 9.81
CA ALA A 42 -7.43 -7.45 10.28
C ALA A 42 -7.58 -5.95 10.55
N TRP A 43 -8.26 -5.23 9.65
CA TRP A 43 -8.55 -3.81 9.83
C TRP A 43 -9.52 -3.54 11.00
N ALA A 44 -10.56 -4.35 11.15
CA ALA A 44 -11.50 -4.23 12.27
C ALA A 44 -10.79 -4.43 13.62
N SER A 45 -9.90 -5.42 13.70
CA SER A 45 -9.08 -5.68 14.89
C SER A 45 -8.16 -4.49 15.22
N GLU A 46 -7.46 -3.96 14.22
CA GLU A 46 -6.57 -2.80 14.40
C GLU A 46 -7.34 -1.56 14.86
N VAL A 47 -8.48 -1.24 14.24
CA VAL A 47 -9.31 -0.10 14.63
C VAL A 47 -9.80 -0.24 16.07
N ALA A 48 -10.24 -1.44 16.47
CA ALA A 48 -10.66 -1.71 17.85
C ALA A 48 -9.50 -1.48 18.83
N SER A 49 -8.30 -1.97 18.52
CA SER A 49 -7.10 -1.76 19.37
C SER A 49 -6.80 -0.28 19.55
N ARG A 50 -6.72 0.48 18.44
CA ARG A 50 -6.42 1.93 18.48
C ARG A 50 -7.45 2.74 19.26
N VAL A 51 -8.73 2.38 19.13
CA VAL A 51 -9.79 3.04 19.91
C VAL A 51 -9.58 2.82 21.41
N GLU A 52 -9.19 1.62 21.83
CA GLU A 52 -8.92 1.33 23.23
C GLU A 52 -7.65 2.01 23.76
N GLU A 53 -6.59 2.11 22.95
CA GLU A 53 -5.38 2.87 23.30
C GLU A 53 -5.70 4.36 23.54
N ILE A 54 -6.52 4.95 22.67
CA ILE A 54 -7.00 6.33 22.82
C ILE A 54 -7.83 6.48 24.10
N ARG A 55 -8.77 5.56 24.35
CA ARG A 55 -9.62 5.58 25.56
C ARG A 55 -8.81 5.45 26.85
N ARG A 56 -7.73 4.66 26.81
CA ARG A 56 -6.79 4.48 27.94
C ARG A 56 -5.79 5.63 28.09
N GLY A 57 -5.71 6.54 27.12
CA GLY A 57 -4.74 7.64 27.13
C GLY A 57 -3.31 7.17 26.93
N GLU A 58 -3.12 6.02 26.27
CA GLU A 58 -1.80 5.43 26.01
C GLU A 58 -1.09 6.08 24.83
N VAL A 59 -1.81 6.88 24.04
CA VAL A 59 -1.32 7.56 22.84
C VAL A 59 -1.65 9.05 22.89
N GLU A 60 -0.75 9.86 22.35
CA GLU A 60 -1.00 11.29 22.10
C GLU A 60 -1.80 11.44 20.81
N THR A 61 -2.95 12.11 20.90
CA THR A 61 -3.83 12.36 19.74
C THR A 61 -3.65 13.77 19.23
N VAL A 62 -3.62 13.93 17.90
CA VAL A 62 -3.69 15.24 17.25
C VAL A 62 -5.13 15.55 16.78
N PRO A 63 -5.50 16.83 16.63
CA PRO A 63 -6.77 17.20 16.02
C PRO A 63 -6.93 16.60 14.61
N TRP A 64 -8.13 16.13 14.29
CA TRP A 64 -8.43 15.52 12.98
C TRP A 64 -8.02 16.38 11.77
N ARG A 65 -8.24 17.69 11.86
CA ARG A 65 -7.89 18.64 10.80
C ARG A 65 -6.39 18.64 10.51
N GLU A 66 -5.57 18.56 11.54
CA GLU A 66 -4.10 18.52 11.42
C GLU A 66 -3.66 17.20 10.77
N ALA A 67 -4.16 16.06 11.28
CA ALA A 67 -3.86 14.73 10.72
C ALA A 67 -4.17 14.62 9.22
N ILE A 68 -5.33 15.13 8.77
CA ILE A 68 -5.71 15.05 7.35
C ILE A 68 -4.92 16.01 6.48
N GLU A 69 -4.54 17.18 7.00
CA GLU A 69 -3.72 18.16 6.28
C GLU A 69 -2.30 17.63 6.07
N GLU A 70 -1.69 17.06 7.10
CA GLU A 70 -0.38 16.41 7.03
C GLU A 70 -0.36 15.20 6.08
N SER A 71 -1.35 14.30 6.20
CA SER A 71 -1.47 13.13 5.32
C SER A 71 -1.56 13.54 3.85
N ARG A 72 -2.34 14.59 3.55
CA ARG A 72 -2.46 15.12 2.19
C ARG A 72 -1.19 15.80 1.72
N ALA A 73 -0.49 16.53 2.60
CA ALA A 73 0.79 17.16 2.27
C ALA A 73 1.83 16.10 1.91
N PHE A 74 1.93 15.02 2.68
CA PHE A 74 2.80 13.89 2.41
C PHE A 74 2.51 13.24 1.06
N LEU A 75 1.24 12.96 0.75
CA LEU A 75 0.85 12.37 -0.54
C LEU A 75 1.16 13.27 -1.74
N ARG A 76 1.06 14.60 -1.58
CA ARG A 76 1.47 15.55 -2.63
C ARG A 76 2.98 15.53 -2.83
N ALA A 77 3.77 15.55 -1.76
CA ALA A 77 5.22 15.51 -1.83
C ALA A 77 5.74 14.22 -2.48
N ARG A 78 5.08 13.07 -2.26
CA ARG A 78 5.46 11.79 -2.89
C ARG A 78 5.16 11.71 -4.39
N ARG A 79 4.30 12.60 -4.90
CA ARG A 79 3.88 12.63 -6.31
C ARG A 79 4.54 13.75 -7.12
N ALA A 80 5.32 14.62 -6.48
CA ALA A 80 6.06 15.72 -7.08
C ALA A 80 7.51 15.28 -7.36
#